data_AF-A0A7H9HYN1-F1
#
_entry.id   AF-A0A7H9HYN1-F1
#
_cell.length_a   1.000
_cell.length_b   1.000
_cell.length_c   1.000
_cell.angle_alpha   90.00
_cell.angle_beta   90.00
_cell.angle_gamma   90.00
#
_symmetry.space_group_name_H-M   'P 1'
#
loop_
_entity.id
_entity.type
_entity.pdbx_description
1 polymer ?
#
loop_
_entity_poly.entity_id
_entity_poly.type
_entity_poly.pdbx_seq_one_letter_code
_entity_poly.pdbx_strand_id
1 'polypeptide(L)'
;MNYLWSSLTRSQLSKRFPLFYPSNEPSAIPISIPLLFRDAIHVYTCALVLRQLQIYRSTKNVYQGISTTCTALIVMAISFGIFTYACSCYNLPAKDSGRFGIFFVEHVNYMWVIANIVQSAKYVPQICLNWMGLCTKGVSSKYIFLSLFSEIAVGLGSALLLQGTEFYKKPYNFIPAFVSLSNVLCLSYMFYQAQYLYQGKKPYLPRGK
;
A
#
# COMPACT_ATOMS: atom_id res chain seq x y z
N MET A 1 -3.37 5.44 12.28
CA MET A 1 -3.98 5.12 13.60
C MET A 1 -2.97 5.22 14.74
N ASN A 2 -1.83 4.51 14.70
CA ASN A 2 -0.82 4.57 15.77
C ASN A 2 -0.31 5.99 16.09
N TYR A 3 0.02 6.80 15.09
CA TYR A 3 0.48 8.18 15.30
C TYR A 3 -0.55 9.11 15.97
N LEU A 4 -1.85 8.80 15.85
CA LEU A 4 -2.94 9.64 16.40
C LEU A 4 -3.25 9.25 17.85
N TRP A 5 -3.32 7.96 18.14
CA TRP A 5 -3.86 7.45 19.41
C TRP A 5 -2.83 6.79 20.34
N SER A 6 -1.65 6.38 19.85
CA SER A 6 -0.64 5.75 20.70
C SER A 6 0.17 6.78 21.47
N SER A 7 0.01 6.82 22.80
CA SER A 7 0.81 7.68 23.69
C SER A 7 2.31 7.36 23.60
N LEU A 8 2.66 6.08 23.40
CA LEU A 8 4.04 5.62 23.24
C LEU A 8 4.71 6.21 22.00
N THR A 9 4.05 6.08 20.83
CA THR A 9 4.60 6.62 19.56
C THR A 9 4.78 8.13 19.65
N ARG A 10 3.83 8.83 20.28
CA ARG A 10 3.89 10.28 20.46
C ARG A 10 5.03 10.71 21.39
N SER A 11 5.20 10.02 22.51
CA SER A 11 6.32 10.27 23.42
C SER A 11 7.66 10.06 22.72
N GLN A 12 7.83 8.96 21.99
CA GLN A 12 9.05 8.67 21.23
C GLN A 12 9.34 9.71 20.14
N LEU A 13 8.31 10.15 19.41
CA LEU A 13 8.44 11.23 18.42
C LEU A 13 8.86 12.55 19.06
N SER A 14 8.24 12.92 20.18
CA SER A 14 8.57 14.17 20.88
C SER A 14 9.98 14.18 21.46
N LYS A 15 10.48 13.04 21.93
CA LYS A 15 11.87 12.91 22.40
C LYS A 15 12.88 13.02 21.25
N ARG A 16 12.53 12.47 20.08
CA ARG A 16 13.41 12.48 18.90
C ARG A 16 13.45 13.82 18.18
N PHE A 17 12.30 14.49 18.08
CA PHE A 17 12.13 15.75 17.35
C PHE A 17 11.39 16.79 18.21
N PRO A 18 11.98 17.22 19.33
CA PRO A 18 11.31 18.10 20.29
C PRO A 18 10.93 19.47 19.72
N LEU A 19 11.70 19.97 18.74
CA LEU A 19 11.44 21.24 18.07
C LEU A 19 10.18 21.21 17.17
N PHE A 20 9.84 20.04 16.63
CA PHE A 20 8.75 19.90 15.67
C PHE A 20 7.48 19.30 16.31
N TYR A 21 7.65 18.44 17.32
CA TYR A 21 6.55 17.72 17.97
C TYR A 21 6.67 17.83 19.51
N PRO A 22 6.41 19.00 20.10
CA PRO A 22 6.50 19.17 21.56
C PRO A 22 5.50 18.28 22.29
N SER A 23 5.91 17.68 23.41
CA SER A 23 5.07 16.74 24.18
C SER A 23 3.78 17.38 24.72
N ASN A 24 3.76 18.70 24.87
CA ASN A 24 2.64 19.47 25.41
C ASN A 24 1.51 19.70 24.39
N GLU A 25 1.75 19.48 23.09
CA GLU A 25 0.78 19.74 22.02
C GLU A 25 0.46 18.47 21.22
N PRO A 26 -0.62 17.75 21.59
CA PRO A 26 -1.10 16.59 20.86
C PRO A 26 -1.40 16.80 19.38
N SER A 27 -1.85 18.00 19.02
CA SER A 27 -2.20 18.41 17.67
C SER A 27 -1.00 18.67 16.77
N ALA A 28 0.23 18.68 17.31
CA ALA A 28 1.43 18.98 16.54
C ALA A 28 1.79 17.90 15.51
N ILE A 29 1.31 16.65 15.68
CA ILE A 29 1.59 15.56 14.75
C ILE A 29 0.57 15.60 13.60
N PRO A 30 0.98 15.94 12.36
CA PRO A 30 0.06 16.10 11.25
C PRO A 30 -0.45 14.74 10.77
N ILE A 31 -1.76 14.52 10.87
CA ILE A 31 -2.45 13.36 10.33
C ILE A 31 -3.71 13.85 9.62
N SER A 32 -3.87 13.46 8.36
CA SER A 32 -5.04 13.83 7.58
C SER A 32 -6.21 12.88 7.90
N ILE A 33 -7.24 13.39 8.58
CA ILE A 33 -8.47 12.65 8.89
C ILE A 33 -9.20 12.19 7.61
N PRO A 34 -9.33 13.01 6.55
CA PRO A 34 -9.92 12.55 5.29
C PRO A 34 -9.20 11.34 4.68
N LEU A 35 -7.87 11.33 4.71
CA LEU A 35 -7.08 10.18 4.23
C LEU A 35 -7.32 8.93 5.09
N LEU A 36 -7.45 9.10 6.41
CA LEU A 36 -7.79 7.99 7.32
C LEU A 36 -9.16 7.39 6.99
N PHE A 37 -10.16 8.23 6.74
CA PHE A 37 -11.50 7.78 6.37
C PHE A 37 -11.50 7.04 5.02
N ARG A 38 -10.77 7.58 4.04
CA ARG A 38 -10.54 6.91 2.74
C ARG A 38 -9.91 5.52 2.95
N ASP A 39 -8.88 5.43 3.79
CA ASP A 39 -8.20 4.16 4.06
C ASP A 39 -9.12 3.15 4.75
N ALA A 40 -9.98 3.59 5.67
CA ALA A 40 -10.98 2.74 6.31
C ALA A 40 -12.00 2.20 5.30
N ILE A 41 -12.51 3.05 4.39
CA ILE A 41 -13.38 2.62 3.29
C ILE A 41 -12.65 1.61 2.40
N HIS A 42 -11.39 1.88 2.05
CA HIS A 42 -10.60 1.01 1.19
C HIS A 42 -10.43 -0.39 1.80
N VAL A 43 -10.09 -0.47 3.09
CA VAL A 43 -10.00 -1.74 3.83
C VAL A 43 -11.33 -2.48 3.83
N TYR A 44 -12.44 -1.78 4.07
CA TYR A 44 -13.78 -2.36 4.00
C TYR A 44 -14.09 -2.93 2.61
N THR A 45 -13.81 -2.18 1.54
CA THR A 45 -13.99 -2.67 0.16
C THR A 45 -13.11 -3.88 -0.13
N CYS A 46 -11.85 -3.87 0.30
CA CYS A 46 -10.95 -5.02 0.15
C CYS A 46 -11.49 -6.26 0.87
N ALA A 47 -12.07 -6.12 2.06
CA ALA A 47 -12.69 -7.24 2.78
C ALA A 47 -13.87 -7.84 2.00
N LEU A 48 -14.70 -7.01 1.35
CA LEU A 48 -15.78 -7.47 0.48
C LEU A 48 -15.25 -8.24 -0.75
N VAL A 49 -14.20 -7.72 -1.39
CA VAL A 49 -13.54 -8.39 -2.53
C VAL A 49 -12.92 -9.71 -2.10
N LEU A 50 -12.25 -9.77 -0.95
CA LEU A 50 -11.69 -11.01 -0.41
C LEU A 50 -12.79 -12.05 -0.14
N ARG A 51 -13.92 -11.63 0.44
CA ARG A 51 -15.08 -12.51 0.62
C ARG A 51 -15.60 -13.04 -0.72
N GLN A 52 -15.69 -12.18 -1.74
CA GLN A 52 -16.08 -12.60 -3.08
C GLN A 52 -15.09 -13.60 -3.68
N LEU A 53 -13.78 -13.38 -3.53
CA LEU A 53 -12.74 -14.31 -4.00
C LEU A 53 -12.79 -15.66 -3.27
N GLN A 54 -13.10 -15.67 -1.97
CA GLN A 54 -13.31 -16.90 -1.20
C GLN A 54 -14.50 -17.70 -1.73
N ILE A 55 -15.63 -17.03 -2.00
CA ILE A 55 -16.80 -17.67 -2.62
C ILE A 55 -16.42 -18.17 -4.03
N TYR A 56 -15.74 -17.35 -4.82
CA TYR A 56 -15.32 -17.74 -6.16
C TYR A 56 -14.42 -18.98 -6.17
N ARG A 57 -13.53 -19.14 -5.18
CA ARG A 57 -12.67 -20.33 -5.03
C ARG A 57 -13.46 -21.63 -4.88
N SER A 58 -14.70 -21.59 -4.41
CA SER A 58 -15.57 -22.78 -4.36
C SER A 58 -16.07 -23.22 -5.76
N THR A 59 -16.01 -22.35 -6.75
CA THR A 59 -16.34 -22.69 -8.15
C THR A 59 -15.15 -23.42 -8.76
N LYS A 60 -15.31 -24.59 -9.39
CA LYS A 60 -14.19 -25.40 -9.92
C LYS A 60 -13.60 -24.83 -11.24
N ASN A 61 -13.08 -23.60 -11.21
CA ASN A 61 -12.56 -22.95 -12.42
C ASN A 61 -11.05 -23.22 -12.59
N VAL A 62 -10.63 -23.62 -13.80
CA VAL A 62 -9.28 -24.17 -14.09
C VAL A 62 -8.15 -23.16 -13.86
N TYR A 63 -8.44 -21.86 -13.91
CA TYR A 63 -7.45 -20.79 -13.72
C TYR A 63 -7.40 -20.23 -12.29
N GLN A 64 -7.88 -20.97 -11.30
CA GLN A 64 -7.79 -20.58 -9.89
C GLN A 64 -6.42 -20.98 -9.32
N GLY A 65 -5.54 -20.01 -9.18
CA GLY A 65 -4.24 -20.18 -8.54
C GLY A 65 -3.97 -19.09 -7.51
N ILE A 66 -3.35 -19.46 -6.40
CA ILE A 66 -2.71 -18.50 -5.50
C ILE A 66 -1.26 -18.35 -5.99
N SER A 67 -0.83 -17.12 -6.26
CA SER A 67 0.55 -16.86 -6.64
C SER A 67 1.49 -17.18 -5.47
N THR A 68 2.32 -18.20 -5.64
CA THR A 68 3.32 -18.61 -4.63
C THR A 68 4.28 -17.48 -4.30
N THR A 69 4.71 -16.70 -5.30
CA THR A 69 5.55 -15.51 -5.11
C THR A 69 4.85 -14.46 -4.26
N CYS A 70 3.58 -14.16 -4.54
CA CYS A 70 2.80 -13.21 -3.74
C CYS A 70 2.64 -13.70 -2.29
N THR A 71 2.34 -14.98 -2.10
CA THR A 71 2.26 -15.59 -0.76
C THR A 71 3.59 -15.50 -0.01
N ALA A 72 4.71 -15.81 -0.67
CA ALA A 72 6.04 -15.72 -0.06
C ALA A 72 6.38 -14.29 0.38
N LEU A 73 6.08 -13.28 -0.45
CA LEU A 73 6.29 -11.87 -0.10
C LEU A 73 5.43 -11.44 1.09
N ILE A 74 4.16 -11.87 1.15
CA ILE A 74 3.27 -11.59 2.28
C ILE A 74 3.80 -12.23 3.56
N VAL A 75 4.20 -13.51 3.50
CA VAL A 75 4.76 -14.22 4.66
C VAL A 75 6.03 -13.52 5.15
N MET A 76 6.94 -13.16 4.24
CA MET A 76 8.17 -12.44 4.58
C MET A 76 7.87 -11.09 5.25
N ALA A 77 6.92 -10.32 4.71
CA ALA A 77 6.50 -9.05 5.29
C ALA A 77 5.90 -9.22 6.70
N ILE A 78 5.08 -10.24 6.91
CA ILE A 78 4.50 -10.55 8.23
C ILE A 78 5.59 -10.97 9.22
N SER A 79 6.48 -11.88 8.83
CA SER A 79 7.59 -12.33 9.68
C SER A 79 8.50 -11.17 10.09
N PHE A 80 8.83 -10.27 9.16
CA PHE A 80 9.59 -9.07 9.45
C PHE A 80 8.84 -8.10 10.37
N GLY A 81 7.52 -7.94 10.18
CA GLY A 81 6.66 -7.17 11.06
C GLY A 81 6.66 -7.70 12.50
N ILE A 82 6.52 -9.01 12.68
CA ILE A 82 6.58 -9.67 13.99
C ILE A 82 7.96 -9.48 14.63
N PHE A 83 9.03 -9.69 13.86
CA PHE A 83 10.41 -9.52 14.34
C PHE A 83 10.67 -8.09 14.83
N THR A 84 10.37 -7.08 14.00
CA THR A 84 10.58 -5.68 14.36
C THR A 84 9.70 -5.24 15.53
N TYR A 85 8.48 -5.76 15.62
CA TYR A 85 7.61 -5.54 16.78
C TYR A 85 8.22 -6.13 18.06
N ALA A 86 8.66 -7.39 18.04
CA ALA A 86 9.28 -8.04 19.19
C ALA A 86 10.54 -7.29 19.66
N CYS A 87 11.41 -6.87 18.72
CA CYS A 87 12.55 -6.01 19.04
C CYS A 87 12.12 -4.67 19.68
N SER A 88 11.05 -4.05 19.17
CA SER A 88 10.53 -2.80 19.72
C SER A 88 9.93 -2.93 21.12
N CYS A 89 9.31 -4.07 21.42
CA CYS A 89 8.80 -4.39 22.74
C CYS A 89 9.93 -4.67 23.74
N TYR A 90 10.98 -5.36 23.31
CA TYR A 90 12.15 -5.60 24.17
C TYR A 90 12.88 -4.29 24.55
N ASN A 91 12.84 -3.30 23.66
CA ASN A 91 13.42 -1.96 23.86
C ASN A 91 12.41 -0.91 24.35
N LEU A 92 11.31 -1.32 24.99
CA LEU A 92 10.33 -0.41 25.59
C LEU A 92 11.02 0.63 26.51
N PRO A 93 10.50 1.88 26.57
CA PRO A 93 11.28 3.10 26.86
C PRO A 93 11.75 3.24 28.32
N ALA A 94 11.57 2.22 29.15
CA ALA A 94 12.13 2.15 30.49
C ALA A 94 13.65 1.94 30.48
N LYS A 95 14.22 1.45 29.37
CA LYS A 95 15.67 1.34 29.17
C LYS A 95 16.10 2.24 28.01
N ASP A 96 17.01 3.15 28.27
CA ASP A 96 17.66 3.96 27.25
C ASP A 96 18.50 3.02 26.37
N SER A 97 17.93 2.56 25.25
CA SER A 97 18.54 1.58 24.36
C SER A 97 19.63 2.20 23.46
N GLY A 98 19.99 3.46 23.72
CA GLY A 98 20.96 4.22 22.96
C GLY A 98 20.50 4.54 21.54
N ARG A 99 21.44 5.00 20.72
CA ARG A 99 21.22 5.49 19.35
C ARG A 99 20.79 4.40 18.34
N PHE A 100 20.84 3.12 18.73
CA PHE A 100 20.69 1.97 17.82
C PHE A 100 19.53 1.04 18.17
N GLY A 101 18.70 1.36 19.17
CA GLY A 101 17.50 0.59 19.49
C GLY A 101 16.44 0.70 18.38
N ILE A 102 15.82 -0.42 18.01
CA ILE A 102 14.55 -0.40 17.28
C ILE A 102 13.48 -0.01 18.30
N PHE A 103 12.96 1.21 18.23
CA PHE A 103 11.81 1.60 19.04
C PHE A 103 10.51 1.32 18.29
N PHE A 104 9.39 1.53 18.98
CA PHE A 104 8.07 1.28 18.43
C PHE A 104 7.77 2.20 17.24
N VAL A 105 8.29 3.43 17.25
CA VAL A 105 8.18 4.36 16.11
C VAL A 105 8.92 3.85 14.86
N GLU A 106 10.09 3.21 14.99
CA GLU A 106 10.80 2.57 13.87
C GLU A 106 9.99 1.41 13.31
N HIS A 107 9.42 0.55 14.16
CA HIS A 107 8.55 -0.53 13.71
C HIS A 107 7.37 0.02 12.88
N VAL A 108 6.68 1.06 13.36
CA VAL A 108 5.58 1.69 12.62
C VAL A 108 6.06 2.24 11.27
N ASN A 109 7.24 2.87 11.22
CA ASN A 109 7.84 3.37 9.98
C ASN A 109 8.19 2.25 9.01
N TYR A 110 8.77 1.15 9.48
CA TYR A 110 9.10 0.00 8.64
C TYR A 110 7.84 -0.62 8.03
N MET A 111 6.78 -0.80 8.83
CA MET A 111 5.50 -1.29 8.32
C MET A 111 4.91 -0.35 7.28
N TRP A 112 5.03 0.97 7.48
CA TRP A 112 4.59 1.96 6.50
C TRP A 112 5.41 1.89 5.20
N VAL A 113 6.73 1.73 5.26
CA VAL A 113 7.58 1.57 4.06
C VAL A 113 7.20 0.30 3.29
N ILE A 114 7.05 -0.83 3.98
CA ILE A 114 6.65 -2.10 3.37
C ILE A 114 5.28 -1.96 2.69
N ALA A 115 4.30 -1.34 3.36
CA ALA A 115 2.98 -1.12 2.79
C ALA A 115 3.05 -0.31 1.48
N ASN A 116 3.85 0.75 1.43
CA ASN A 116 4.03 1.57 0.24
C ASN A 116 4.75 0.82 -0.90
N ILE A 117 5.73 -0.03 -0.57
CA ILE A 117 6.39 -0.89 -1.57
C ILE A 117 5.37 -1.88 -2.17
N VAL A 118 4.61 -2.58 -1.33
CA VAL A 118 3.56 -3.51 -1.79
C VAL A 118 2.52 -2.77 -2.62
N GLN A 119 2.09 -1.59 -2.17
CA GLN A 119 1.13 -0.75 -2.89
C GLN A 119 1.66 -0.34 -4.27
N SER A 120 2.94 0.00 -4.41
CA SER A 120 3.55 0.38 -5.68
C SER A 120 3.57 -0.76 -6.72
N ALA A 121 3.50 -2.01 -6.26
CA ALA A 121 3.51 -3.21 -7.09
C ALA A 121 2.12 -3.82 -7.30
N LYS A 122 1.04 -3.21 -6.80
CA LYS A 122 -0.31 -3.82 -6.75
C LYS A 122 -0.88 -4.25 -8.11
N TYR A 123 -0.47 -3.58 -9.20
CA TYR A 123 -0.92 -3.88 -10.56
C TYR A 123 -0.01 -4.84 -11.33
N VAL A 124 1.21 -5.09 -10.84
CA VAL A 124 2.19 -5.96 -11.50
C VAL A 124 1.63 -7.38 -11.73
N PRO A 125 0.95 -8.03 -10.77
CA PRO A 125 0.37 -9.35 -11.01
C PRO A 125 -0.60 -9.39 -12.18
N GLN A 126 -1.46 -8.37 -12.33
CA GLN A 126 -2.41 -8.30 -13.45
C GLN A 126 -1.70 -8.06 -14.78
N ILE A 127 -0.65 -7.23 -14.81
CA ILE A 127 0.19 -7.04 -15.99
C ILE A 127 0.82 -8.37 -16.43
N CYS A 128 1.37 -9.13 -15.48
CA CYS A 128 1.94 -10.46 -15.74
C CYS A 128 0.87 -11.42 -16.27
N LEU A 129 -0.33 -11.44 -15.69
CA LEU A 129 -1.44 -12.27 -16.17
C LEU A 129 -1.84 -11.92 -17.60
N ASN A 130 -1.95 -10.62 -17.93
CA ASN A 130 -2.25 -10.17 -19.29
C ASN A 130 -1.16 -10.61 -20.28
N TRP A 131 0.10 -10.57 -19.87
CA TRP A 131 1.22 -11.01 -20.69
C TRP A 131 1.21 -12.53 -20.90
N MET A 132 1.13 -13.32 -19.83
CA MET A 132 1.09 -14.78 -19.92
C MET A 132 -0.11 -15.28 -20.73
N GLY A 133 -1.27 -14.64 -20.57
CA GLY A 133 -2.49 -14.99 -21.29
C GLY A 133 -2.60 -14.38 -22.70
N LEU A 134 -1.68 -13.48 -23.07
CA LEU A 134 -1.73 -12.66 -24.29
C LEU A 134 -3.12 -12.05 -24.58
N CYS A 135 -3.86 -11.75 -23.51
CA CYS A 135 -5.23 -11.26 -23.56
C CYS A 135 -5.55 -10.41 -22.33
N THR A 136 -6.47 -9.46 -22.46
CA THR A 136 -6.97 -8.62 -21.36
C THR A 136 -8.42 -8.95 -21.00
N LYS A 137 -8.93 -10.09 -21.47
CA LYS A 137 -10.31 -10.51 -21.20
C LYS A 137 -10.52 -10.75 -19.70
N GLY A 138 -11.58 -10.15 -19.16
CA GLY A 138 -11.88 -10.18 -17.73
C GLY A 138 -11.47 -8.90 -17.00
N VAL A 139 -10.64 -8.05 -17.60
CA VAL A 139 -10.34 -6.71 -17.07
C VAL A 139 -11.31 -5.70 -17.65
N SER A 140 -12.09 -5.03 -16.80
CA SER A 140 -13.00 -3.96 -17.24
C SER A 140 -12.22 -2.72 -17.67
N SER A 141 -12.43 -2.23 -18.89
CA SER A 141 -11.82 -1.00 -19.38
C SER A 141 -12.23 0.23 -18.55
N LYS A 142 -13.48 0.25 -18.08
CA LYS A 142 -14.00 1.28 -17.16
C LYS A 142 -13.23 1.28 -15.84
N TYR A 143 -12.88 0.10 -15.33
CA TYR A 143 -12.09 -0.03 -14.11
C TYR A 143 -10.68 0.55 -14.29
N ILE A 144 -10.00 0.23 -15.40
CA ILE A 144 -8.66 0.77 -15.67
C ILE A 144 -8.72 2.29 -15.77
N PHE A 145 -9.68 2.84 -16.52
CA PHE A 145 -9.83 4.27 -16.70
C PHE A 145 -10.13 5.00 -15.39
N LEU A 146 -11.10 4.54 -14.61
CA LEU A 146 -11.44 5.13 -13.32
C LEU A 146 -10.28 5.04 -12.32
N SER A 147 -9.56 3.92 -12.31
CA SER A 147 -8.36 3.76 -11.47
C SER A 147 -7.26 4.73 -11.87
N LEU A 148 -7.01 4.89 -13.17
CA LEU A 148 -5.99 5.81 -13.69
C LEU A 148 -6.34 7.26 -13.32
N PHE A 149 -7.59 7.67 -13.53
CA PHE A 149 -8.06 8.99 -13.14
C PHE A 149 -7.91 9.21 -11.63
N SER A 150 -8.27 8.22 -10.81
CA SER A 150 -8.13 8.29 -9.35
C SER A 150 -6.67 8.47 -8.91
N GLU A 151 -5.73 7.70 -9.46
CA GLU A 151 -4.31 7.81 -9.11
C GLU A 151 -3.70 9.14 -9.56
N ILE A 152 -4.11 9.66 -10.73
CA ILE A 152 -3.71 11.01 -11.19
C ILE A 152 -4.26 12.08 -10.25
N ALA A 153 -5.54 12.01 -9.88
CA ALA A 153 -6.15 12.96 -8.96
C ALA A 153 -5.48 12.94 -7.58
N VAL A 154 -5.13 11.75 -7.07
CA VAL A 154 -4.36 11.60 -5.83
C VAL A 154 -2.98 12.21 -5.98
N GLY A 155 -2.26 11.93 -7.06
CA GLY A 155 -0.92 12.48 -7.32
C GLY A 155 -0.91 14.01 -7.44
N LEU A 156 -1.86 14.58 -8.18
CA LEU A 156 -1.99 16.03 -8.34
C LEU A 156 -2.44 16.72 -7.06
N GLY A 157 -3.48 16.21 -6.40
CA GLY A 157 -3.93 16.74 -5.11
C GLY A 157 -2.80 16.69 -4.08
N SER A 158 -2.00 15.64 -4.12
CA SER A 158 -0.81 15.49 -3.30
C SER A 158 0.27 16.55 -3.58
N ALA A 159 0.60 16.76 -4.85
CA ALA A 159 1.61 17.74 -5.25
C ALA A 159 1.18 19.18 -4.91
N LEU A 160 -0.08 19.52 -5.15
CA LEU A 160 -0.64 20.86 -4.91
C LEU A 160 -0.75 21.16 -3.42
N LEU A 161 -1.25 20.22 -2.60
CA LEU A 161 -1.39 20.41 -1.15
C LEU A 161 -0.04 20.52 -0.44
N LEU A 162 1.00 19.89 -0.99
CA LEU A 162 2.33 19.89 -0.37
C LEU A 162 3.24 21.02 -0.85
N GLN A 163 2.81 21.79 -1.84
CA GLN A 163 3.60 22.91 -2.36
C GLN A 163 3.80 23.97 -1.26
N GLY A 164 5.05 24.31 -0.97
CA GLY A 164 5.39 25.29 0.07
C GLY A 164 5.19 24.82 1.51
N THR A 165 4.71 23.59 1.74
CA THR A 165 4.61 23.03 3.10
C THR A 165 5.96 22.50 3.58
N GLU A 166 6.37 22.91 4.78
CA GLU A 166 7.56 22.38 5.43
C GLU A 166 7.41 20.88 5.71
N PHE A 167 8.52 20.14 5.63
CA PHE A 167 8.49 18.69 5.67
C PHE A 167 7.85 18.12 6.94
N TYR A 168 7.99 18.79 8.09
CA TYR A 168 7.49 18.32 9.39
C TYR A 168 5.97 18.54 9.57
N LYS A 169 5.35 19.39 8.75
CA LYS A 169 3.89 19.63 8.70
C LYS A 169 3.17 18.68 7.73
N LYS A 170 3.92 17.92 6.92
CA LYS A 170 3.35 16.98 5.96
C LYS A 170 2.69 15.81 6.71
N PRO A 171 1.45 15.43 6.37
CA PRO A 171 0.78 14.34 7.05
C PRO A 171 1.55 13.02 6.95
N TYR A 172 1.70 12.30 8.07
CA TYR A 172 2.40 11.01 8.10
C TYR A 172 1.70 9.89 7.30
N ASN A 173 0.39 10.01 7.10
CA ASN A 173 -0.41 9.05 6.33
C ASN A 173 -0.51 9.38 4.84
N PHE A 174 0.37 10.25 4.35
CA PHE A 174 0.40 10.61 2.95
C PHE A 174 1.02 9.51 2.08
N ILE A 175 0.55 9.37 0.85
CA ILE A 175 1.13 8.43 -0.12
C ILE A 175 2.35 9.09 -0.77
N PRO A 176 3.54 8.47 -0.73
CA PRO A 176 4.71 9.00 -1.41
C PRO A 176 4.50 9.11 -2.92
N ALA A 177 5.09 10.13 -3.54
CA ALA A 177 4.94 10.39 -4.97
C ALA A 177 5.36 9.20 -5.85
N PHE A 178 6.38 8.44 -5.45
CA PHE A 178 6.84 7.27 -6.21
C PHE A 178 5.78 6.17 -6.30
N VAL A 179 4.92 6.02 -5.28
CA VAL A 179 3.84 5.02 -5.27
C VAL A 179 2.79 5.40 -6.31
N SER A 180 2.34 6.65 -6.29
CA SER A 180 1.37 7.17 -7.26
C SER A 180 1.95 7.10 -8.69
N LEU A 181 3.22 7.46 -8.88
CA LEU A 181 3.90 7.35 -10.17
C LEU A 181 3.94 5.90 -10.67
N SER A 182 4.35 4.95 -9.82
CA SER A 182 4.38 3.53 -10.16
C SER A 182 2.99 3.02 -10.57
N ASN A 183 1.95 3.41 -9.83
CA ASN A 183 0.57 3.03 -10.13
C ASN A 183 0.09 3.59 -11.47
N VAL A 184 0.37 4.87 -11.75
CA VAL A 184 0.01 5.53 -13.02
C VAL A 184 0.72 4.85 -14.19
N LEU A 185 2.01 4.53 -14.06
CA LEU A 185 2.75 3.82 -15.11
C LEU A 185 2.18 2.43 -15.35
N CYS A 186 1.90 1.67 -14.29
CA CYS A 186 1.30 0.34 -14.41
C CYS A 186 -0.08 0.38 -15.06
N LEU A 187 -0.96 1.29 -14.65
CA LEU A 187 -2.29 1.44 -15.21
C LEU A 187 -2.26 1.91 -16.66
N SER A 188 -1.35 2.83 -17.01
CA SER A 188 -1.14 3.26 -18.40
C SER A 188 -0.69 2.09 -19.27
N TYR A 189 0.22 1.25 -18.76
CA TYR A 189 0.65 0.04 -19.45
C TYR A 189 -0.49 -0.97 -19.61
N MET A 190 -1.30 -1.20 -18.58
CA MET A 190 -2.50 -2.05 -18.68
C MET A 190 -3.52 -1.48 -19.68
N PHE A 191 -3.70 -0.17 -19.73
CA PHE A 191 -4.56 0.49 -20.70
C PHE A 191 -4.06 0.28 -22.12
N TYR A 192 -2.75 0.43 -22.34
CA TYR A 192 -2.10 0.11 -23.61
C TYR A 192 -2.30 -1.36 -24.01
N GLN A 193 -2.11 -2.30 -23.08
CA GLN A 193 -2.36 -3.72 -23.31
C GLN A 193 -3.80 -3.99 -23.76
N ALA A 194 -4.76 -3.31 -23.13
CA ALA A 194 -6.19 -3.51 -23.40
C ALA A 194 -6.66 -2.90 -24.72
N GLN A 195 -6.19 -1.70 -25.06
CA GLN A 195 -6.66 -0.97 -26.24
C GLN A 195 -5.89 -1.32 -27.51
N TYR A 196 -4.59 -1.63 -27.40
CA TYR A 196 -3.73 -1.77 -28.57
C TYR A 196 -3.10 -3.16 -28.70
N LEU A 197 -2.43 -3.67 -27.66
CA LEU A 197 -1.57 -4.87 -27.80
C LEU A 197 -2.35 -6.18 -27.95
N TYR A 198 -3.43 -6.32 -27.19
CA TYR A 198 -4.22 -7.56 -27.10
C TYR A 198 -5.67 -7.39 -27.53
N GLN A 199 -5.96 -6.34 -28.29
CA GLN A 199 -7.30 -6.07 -28.81
C GLN A 199 -7.79 -7.28 -29.64
N GLY A 200 -8.99 -7.77 -29.31
CA GLY A 200 -9.62 -8.90 -30.02
C GLY A 200 -9.00 -10.28 -29.75
N LYS A 201 -7.85 -10.38 -29.06
CA LYS A 201 -7.24 -11.68 -28.74
C LYS A 201 -8.05 -12.41 -27.68
N LYS A 202 -8.26 -13.71 -27.90
CA LYS A 202 -8.94 -14.60 -26.95
C LYS A 202 -7.89 -15.53 -26.33
N PRO A 203 -8.02 -15.88 -25.03
CA PRO A 203 -7.19 -16.94 -24.47
C PRO A 203 -7.52 -18.24 -25.21
N TYR A 204 -6.49 -18.88 -25.78
CA TYR A 204 -6.61 -20.20 -26.37
C TYR A 204 -6.07 -21.22 -25.38
N LEU A 205 -6.85 -22.24 -25.06
CA LEU A 205 -6.32 -23.41 -24.38
C LEU A 205 -5.33 -24.09 -25.33
N PRO A 206 -4.11 -24.46 -24.86
CA PRO A 206 -3.26 -25.33 -25.65
C PRO A 206 -4.05 -26.61 -25.93
N ARG A 207 -4.30 -26.92 -27.20
CA ARG A 207 -4.79 -28.25 -27.57
C ARG A 207 -3.71 -29.22 -27.14
N GLY A 208 -4.03 -30.12 -26.22
CA GLY A 208 -3.10 -31.18 -25.79
C GLY A 208 -2.56 -31.91 -27.02
N LYS A 209 -1.26 -32.18 -27.00
CA LYS A 209 -0.67 -33.18 -27.90
C LYS A 209 -1.05 -34.56 -27.40
#